data_AF-A0A922YZB2-F1
#
_entry.id   AF-A0A922YZB2-F1
#
_cell.length_a   1.000
_cell.length_b   1.000
_cell.length_c   1.000
_cell.angle_alpha   90.00
_cell.angle_beta   90.00
_cell.angle_gamma   90.00
#
_symmetry.space_group_name_H-M   'P 1'
#
loop_
_entity.id
_entity.type
_entity.pdbx_description
1 polymer ?
#
loop_
_entity_poly.entity_id
_entity_poly.type
_entity_poly.pdbx_seq_one_letter_code
_entity_poly.pdbx_strand_id
1 'polypeptide(L)'
;SFIAFFDLGDDVAALPSPNTPKWVNHISFRVNTIEELENTKARLEASGIEVLGVTDHHIFKSIYFFDPNGIRLELTAQLADEFEMLEESKTAHARLAEWTARKEQWRKERAEGKTAAPLKPQQNDRPEVIARAQP
;
A
#
# COMPACT_ATOMS: atom_id res chain seq x y z
N SER A 1 -7.48 -7.57 -16.87
CA SER A 1 -6.13 -7.66 -16.27
C SER A 1 -5.83 -9.12 -15.97
N PHE A 2 -4.57 -9.53 -16.04
CA PHE A 2 -4.15 -10.92 -15.80
C PHE A 2 -2.99 -10.93 -14.81
N ILE A 3 -3.03 -11.86 -13.86
CA ILE A 3 -1.94 -12.16 -12.92
C ILE A 3 -1.67 -13.66 -13.06
N ALA A 4 -0.41 -14.05 -13.10
CA ALA A 4 0.01 -15.45 -13.20
C ALA A 4 0.84 -15.83 -11.98
N PHE A 5 0.58 -17.04 -11.47
CA PHE A 5 1.37 -17.69 -10.43
C PHE A 5 1.96 -18.96 -11.03
N PHE A 6 3.22 -19.23 -10.68
CA PHE A 6 3.93 -20.42 -11.13
C PHE A 6 4.42 -21.17 -9.91
N ASP A 7 4.17 -22.46 -9.91
CA ASP A 7 4.82 -23.41 -9.01
C ASP A 7 6.04 -23.98 -9.76
N LEU A 8 7.21 -23.94 -9.13
CA LEU A 8 8.45 -24.45 -9.71
C LEU A 8 8.65 -25.96 -9.45
N GLY A 9 7.82 -26.57 -8.60
CA GLY A 9 7.86 -27.99 -8.27
C GLY A 9 9.02 -28.39 -7.35
N ASP A 10 9.72 -27.42 -6.75
CA ASP A 10 10.83 -27.64 -5.83
C ASP A 10 10.43 -27.54 -4.34
N ASP A 11 9.17 -27.19 -4.06
CA ASP A 11 8.61 -26.97 -2.71
C ASP A 11 9.38 -25.91 -1.91
N VAL A 12 10.00 -24.95 -2.63
CA VAL A 12 10.73 -23.84 -2.02
C VAL A 12 9.92 -22.56 -2.09
N ALA A 13 9.51 -22.05 -0.93
CA ALA A 13 8.86 -20.74 -0.85
C ALA A 13 9.80 -19.62 -1.29
N ALA A 14 9.28 -18.68 -2.10
CA ALA A 14 10.03 -17.50 -2.50
C ALA A 14 10.39 -16.65 -1.27
N LEU A 15 11.66 -16.22 -1.19
CA LEU A 15 12.08 -15.29 -0.15
C LEU A 15 11.64 -13.85 -0.51
N PRO A 16 11.16 -13.06 0.48
CA PRO A 16 10.90 -11.65 0.24
C PRO A 16 12.19 -10.91 -0.09
N SER A 17 12.09 -9.83 -0.87
CA SER A 17 13.27 -9.03 -1.20
C SER A 17 13.92 -8.49 0.09
N PRO A 18 15.23 -8.70 0.30
CA PRO A 18 15.88 -8.36 1.58
C PRO A 18 15.96 -6.84 1.85
N ASN A 19 15.78 -6.01 0.83
CA ASN A 19 15.81 -4.55 0.94
C ASN A 19 14.43 -3.91 1.05
N THR A 20 13.35 -4.71 1.08
CA THR A 20 11.97 -4.22 1.03
C THR A 20 11.20 -4.74 2.23
N PRO A 21 10.67 -3.87 3.12
CA PRO A 21 9.82 -4.31 4.21
C PRO A 21 8.63 -5.13 3.70
N LYS A 22 8.27 -6.21 4.41
CA LYS A 22 7.21 -7.16 4.01
C LYS A 22 5.86 -6.50 3.69
N TRP A 23 5.59 -5.33 4.27
CA TRP A 23 4.33 -4.62 4.10
C TRP A 23 4.25 -3.83 2.78
N VAL A 24 5.37 -3.54 2.11
CA VAL A 24 5.42 -2.59 0.99
C VAL A 24 4.78 -3.16 -0.28
N ASN A 25 5.23 -4.31 -0.77
CA ASN A 25 4.71 -4.89 -2.00
C ASN A 25 3.39 -5.60 -1.70
N HIS A 26 2.32 -5.16 -2.35
CA HIS A 26 1.00 -5.78 -2.23
C HIS A 26 0.20 -5.65 -3.52
N ILE A 27 -0.78 -6.52 -3.69
CA ILE A 27 -1.73 -6.50 -4.81
C ILE A 27 -3.12 -6.25 -4.24
N SER A 28 -3.79 -5.22 -4.75
CA SER A 28 -5.13 -4.84 -4.32
C SER A 28 -6.19 -5.38 -5.27
N PHE A 29 -7.23 -6.02 -4.72
CA PHE A 29 -8.41 -6.44 -5.45
C PHE A 29 -9.64 -5.70 -4.91
N ARG A 30 -10.48 -5.23 -5.84
CA ARG A 30 -11.71 -4.52 -5.49
C ARG A 30 -12.82 -5.49 -5.11
N VAL A 31 -13.48 -5.23 -3.99
CA VAL A 31 -14.80 -5.77 -3.63
C VAL A 31 -15.88 -4.72 -3.84
N ASN A 32 -17.14 -5.12 -3.94
CA ASN A 32 -18.20 -4.21 -4.38
C ASN A 32 -18.70 -3.30 -3.25
N THR A 33 -18.65 -3.78 -2.01
CA THR A 33 -19.22 -3.04 -0.86
C THR A 33 -18.33 -3.14 0.38
N ILE A 34 -18.53 -2.22 1.32
CA ILE A 34 -17.90 -2.26 2.65
C ILE A 34 -18.34 -3.50 3.43
N GLU A 35 -19.60 -3.90 3.29
CA GLU A 35 -20.12 -5.13 3.90
C GLU A 35 -19.38 -6.38 3.36
N GLU A 36 -19.12 -6.45 2.06
CA GLU A 36 -18.33 -7.55 1.47
C GLU A 36 -16.89 -7.57 2.00
N LEU A 37 -16.31 -6.40 2.22
CA LEU A 37 -14.98 -6.24 2.83
C LEU A 37 -14.95 -6.78 4.28
N GLU A 38 -15.91 -6.38 5.10
CA GLU A 38 -16.04 -6.79 6.50
C GLU A 38 -16.37 -8.28 6.65
N ASN A 39 -17.28 -8.80 5.82
CA ASN A 39 -17.60 -10.22 5.77
C ASN A 39 -16.39 -11.06 5.35
N THR A 40 -15.60 -10.58 4.38
CA THR A 40 -14.38 -11.28 3.95
C THR A 40 -13.32 -11.27 5.04
N LYS A 41 -13.15 -10.15 5.76
CA LYS A 41 -12.29 -10.09 6.95
C LYS A 41 -12.67 -11.16 7.96
N ALA A 42 -13.94 -11.21 8.37
CA ALA A 42 -14.42 -12.17 9.36
C ALA A 42 -14.19 -13.62 8.92
N ARG A 43 -14.39 -13.93 7.63
CA ARG A 43 -14.13 -15.26 7.06
C ARG A 43 -12.64 -15.65 7.12
N LEU A 44 -11.74 -14.71 6.81
CA LEU A 44 -10.29 -14.92 6.86
C LEU A 44 -9.83 -15.16 8.31
N GLU A 45 -10.27 -14.33 9.25
CA GLU A 45 -9.94 -14.46 10.67
C GLU A 45 -10.48 -15.77 11.26
N ALA A 46 -11.71 -16.17 10.90
CA ALA A 46 -12.29 -17.46 11.30
C ALA A 46 -11.50 -18.67 10.74
N SER A 47 -10.73 -18.45 9.67
CA SER A 47 -9.84 -19.46 9.07
C SER A 47 -8.41 -19.40 9.63
N GLY A 48 -8.16 -18.59 10.66
CA GLY A 48 -6.84 -18.44 11.30
C GLY A 48 -5.88 -17.51 10.57
N ILE A 49 -6.34 -16.74 9.59
CA ILE A 49 -5.52 -15.77 8.86
C ILE A 49 -5.55 -14.43 9.60
N GLU A 50 -4.39 -13.87 9.90
CA GLU A 50 -4.27 -12.54 10.48
C GLU A 50 -4.62 -11.46 9.43
N VAL A 51 -5.52 -10.54 9.79
CA VAL A 51 -5.98 -9.47 8.90
C VAL A 51 -5.79 -8.10 9.56
N LEU A 52 -5.08 -7.21 8.87
CA LEU A 52 -4.97 -5.80 9.25
C LEU A 52 -6.12 -4.99 8.63
N GLY A 53 -6.77 -4.17 9.45
CA GLY A 53 -7.86 -3.29 9.03
C GLY A 53 -9.16 -3.55 9.78
N VAL A 54 -10.30 -2.99 9.37
CA VAL A 54 -10.51 -2.16 8.18
C VAL A 54 -9.79 -0.81 8.32
N THR A 55 -8.95 -0.48 7.33
CA THR A 55 -8.25 0.81 7.24
C THR A 55 -9.07 1.76 6.39
N ASP A 56 -9.34 2.96 6.88
CA ASP A 56 -10.02 4.00 6.11
C ASP A 56 -9.00 4.78 5.31
N HIS A 57 -9.13 4.83 3.98
CA HIS A 57 -8.27 5.56 3.03
C HIS A 57 -8.89 6.90 2.56
N HIS A 58 -9.98 7.36 3.17
CA HIS A 58 -10.88 8.46 2.77
C HIS A 58 -11.65 8.17 1.47
N ILE A 59 -10.94 7.83 0.39
CA ILE A 59 -11.56 7.51 -0.92
C ILE A 59 -11.95 6.03 -1.05
N PHE A 60 -11.44 5.15 -0.20
CA PHE A 60 -11.80 3.74 -0.11
C PHE A 60 -11.55 3.22 1.31
N LYS A 61 -12.03 2.03 1.63
CA LYS A 61 -11.60 1.26 2.81
C LYS A 61 -10.90 -0.01 2.38
N SER A 62 -9.98 -0.51 3.18
CA SER A 62 -9.27 -1.75 2.85
C SER A 62 -8.92 -2.64 4.02
N ILE A 63 -8.66 -3.91 3.71
CA ILE A 63 -8.05 -4.88 4.62
C ILE A 63 -6.80 -5.46 3.96
N TYR A 64 -5.82 -5.86 4.76
CA TYR A 64 -4.57 -6.45 4.30
C TYR A 64 -4.30 -7.77 5.01
N PHE A 65 -3.81 -8.77 4.28
CA PHE A 65 -3.40 -10.07 4.83
C PHE A 65 -2.31 -10.68 3.94
N PHE A 66 -1.69 -11.76 4.41
CA PHE A 66 -0.73 -12.53 3.61
C PHE A 66 -1.39 -13.82 3.12
N ASP A 67 -1.16 -14.15 1.85
CA ASP A 67 -1.50 -15.48 1.33
C ASP A 67 -0.50 -16.53 1.85
N PRO A 68 -0.76 -17.83 1.61
CA PRO A 68 0.16 -18.90 2.02
C PRO A 68 1.57 -18.82 1.41
N ASN A 69 1.74 -18.10 0.29
CA ASN A 69 3.03 -17.89 -0.38
C ASN A 69 3.78 -16.66 0.16
N GLY A 70 3.24 -15.98 1.18
CA GLY A 70 3.83 -14.77 1.75
C GLY A 70 3.63 -13.51 0.89
N ILE A 71 2.73 -13.56 -0.09
CA ILE A 71 2.34 -12.40 -0.90
C ILE A 71 1.32 -11.60 -0.10
N ARG A 72 1.58 -10.30 0.07
CA ARG A 72 0.62 -9.41 0.72
C ARG A 72 -0.50 -9.07 -0.24
N LEU A 73 -1.73 -9.35 0.17
CA LEU A 73 -2.94 -8.99 -0.55
C LEU A 73 -3.66 -7.87 0.17
N GLU A 74 -4.32 -7.03 -0.60
CA GLU A 74 -5.24 -6.00 -0.12
C GLU A 74 -6.61 -6.24 -0.77
N LEU A 75 -7.69 -6.11 0.01
CA LEU A 75 -9.03 -5.96 -0.55
C LEU A 75 -9.49 -4.52 -0.32
N THR A 76 -10.07 -3.89 -1.33
CA THR A 76 -10.50 -2.50 -1.31
C THR A 76 -11.98 -2.35 -1.66
N ALA A 77 -12.69 -1.53 -0.90
CA ALA A 77 -14.06 -1.12 -1.18
C ALA A 77 -14.10 0.40 -1.38
N GLN A 78 -14.49 0.85 -2.57
CA GLN A 78 -14.56 2.27 -2.93
C GLN A 78 -15.58 3.01 -2.05
N LEU A 79 -15.20 4.18 -1.55
CA LEU A 79 -16.10 5.12 -0.86
C LEU A 79 -16.43 6.31 -1.75
N ALA A 80 -15.41 6.90 -2.37
CA ALA A 80 -15.55 8.12 -3.14
C ALA A 80 -16.30 7.87 -4.45
N ASP A 81 -17.21 8.79 -4.80
CA ASP A 81 -17.92 8.74 -6.06
C ASP A 81 -17.06 9.24 -7.25
N GLU A 82 -17.63 9.23 -8.45
CA GLU A 82 -16.91 9.66 -9.66
C GLU A 82 -16.49 11.13 -9.61
N PHE A 83 -17.28 12.01 -8.96
CA PHE A 83 -16.99 13.43 -8.86
C PHE A 83 -15.84 13.67 -7.88
N GLU A 84 -15.88 13.03 -6.71
CA GLU A 84 -14.81 13.08 -5.71
C GLU A 84 -13.49 12.53 -6.29
N MET A 85 -13.55 11.40 -7.01
CA MET A 85 -12.39 10.84 -7.70
C MET A 85 -11.85 11.75 -8.81
N LEU A 86 -12.73 12.45 -9.53
CA LEU A 86 -12.31 13.43 -10.54
C LEU A 86 -11.59 14.62 -9.90
N GLU A 87 -12.11 15.17 -8.79
CA GLU A 87 -11.45 16.26 -8.07
C GLU A 87 -10.07 15.85 -7.57
N GLU A 88 -9.92 14.67 -6.97
CA GLU A 88 -8.62 14.14 -6.52
C GLU A 88 -7.62 14.01 -7.69
N SER A 89 -8.10 13.60 -8.86
CA SER A 89 -7.25 13.40 -10.05
C SER A 89 -6.58 14.69 -10.54
N LYS A 90 -7.20 15.87 -10.32
CA LYS A 90 -6.70 17.17 -10.81
C LYS A 90 -5.33 17.54 -10.26
N THR A 91 -4.99 17.06 -9.06
CA THR A 91 -3.74 17.41 -8.38
C THR A 91 -2.67 16.32 -8.44
N ALA A 92 -3.05 15.09 -8.84
CA ALA A 92 -2.16 13.92 -8.79
C ALA A 92 -0.87 14.12 -9.61
N HIS A 93 -0.98 14.64 -10.83
CA HIS A 93 0.19 14.88 -11.69
C HIS A 93 1.11 15.97 -11.14
N ALA A 94 0.55 17.04 -10.58
CA ALA A 94 1.33 18.12 -9.98
C ALA A 94 2.11 17.61 -8.75
N ARG A 95 1.46 16.85 -7.86
CA ARG A 95 2.10 16.22 -6.69
C ARG A 95 3.23 15.26 -7.11
N LEU A 96 3.02 14.45 -8.15
CA LEU A 96 4.05 13.56 -8.68
C LEU A 96 5.24 14.32 -9.28
N ALA A 97 4.98 15.41 -10.00
CA ALA A 97 6.02 16.26 -10.58
C ALA A 97 6.87 16.92 -9.49
N GLU A 98 6.23 17.46 -8.44
CA GLU A 98 6.92 18.03 -7.28
C GLU A 98 7.81 16.99 -6.58
N TRP A 99 7.27 15.80 -6.29
CA TRP A 99 8.04 14.71 -5.70
C TRP A 99 9.23 14.29 -6.57
N THR A 100 9.05 14.27 -7.89
CA THR A 100 10.10 13.89 -8.83
C THR A 100 11.22 14.92 -8.87
N ALA A 101 10.89 16.21 -8.98
CA ALA A 101 11.87 17.31 -8.94
C ALA A 101 12.65 17.30 -7.62
N ARG A 102 11.95 17.08 -6.49
CA ARG A 102 12.59 16.99 -5.17
C ARG A 102 13.52 15.79 -5.05
N LYS A 103 13.14 14.61 -5.58
CA LYS A 103 14.03 13.45 -5.64
C LYS A 103 15.28 13.73 -6.46
N GLU A 104 15.16 14.46 -7.57
CA GLU A 104 16.31 14.84 -8.39
C GLU A 104 17.28 15.74 -7.61
N GLN A 105 16.77 16.77 -6.94
CA GLN A 105 17.57 17.66 -6.10
C GLN A 105 18.26 16.88 -4.96
N TRP A 106 17.52 16.04 -4.25
CA TRP A 106 18.08 15.20 -3.18
C TRP A 106 19.19 14.26 -3.68
N ARG A 107 19.08 13.71 -4.90
CA ARG A 107 20.14 12.89 -5.50
C ARG A 107 21.41 13.70 -5.78
N LYS A 108 21.29 14.94 -6.25
CA LYS A 108 22.42 15.86 -6.47
C LYS A 108 23.13 16.16 -5.15
N GLU A 109 22.38 16.58 -4.14
CA GLU A 109 22.93 16.87 -2.80
C GLU A 109 23.60 15.65 -2.17
N ARG A 110 23.01 14.46 -2.33
CA ARG A 110 23.61 13.22 -1.85
C ARG A 110 24.91 12.88 -2.57
N ALA A 111 24.97 13.06 -3.89
CA ALA A 111 26.19 12.84 -4.67
C ALA A 111 27.31 13.81 -4.29
N GLU A 112 26.95 15.03 -3.89
CA GLU A 112 27.87 16.06 -3.38
C GLU A 112 28.24 15.85 -1.89
N GLY A 113 27.71 14.80 -1.23
CA GLY A 113 27.98 14.51 0.17
C GLY A 113 27.27 15.44 1.17
N LYS A 114 26.33 16.28 0.71
CA LYS A 114 25.59 17.23 1.55
C LYS A 114 24.52 16.56 2.42
N THR A 115 24.06 15.37 2.04
CA THR A 115 23.10 14.59 2.81
C THR A 115 23.33 13.09 2.66
N ALA A 116 23.20 12.36 3.78
CA ALA A 116 23.22 10.89 3.80
C ALA A 116 21.86 10.28 4.17
N ALA A 117 20.90 11.12 4.59
CA ALA A 117 19.61 10.67 5.09
C ALA A 117 18.66 10.30 3.94
N PRO A 118 17.76 9.30 4.14
CA PRO A 118 16.68 9.03 3.21
C PRO A 118 15.78 10.26 3.01
N LEU A 119 15.36 10.50 1.77
CA LEU A 119 14.38 11.54 1.47
C LEU A 119 13.03 11.19 2.12
N LYS A 120 12.49 12.10 2.92
CA LYS A 120 11.15 11.97 3.51
C LYS A 120 10.16 12.86 2.76
N PRO A 121 8.90 12.41 2.56
CA PRO A 121 7.82 13.28 2.11
C PRO A 121 7.71 14.55 2.96
N GLN A 122 7.26 15.65 2.36
CA GLN A 122 7.12 16.95 3.04
C GLN A 122 6.00 16.90 4.08
N GLN A 123 4.91 16.24 3.72
CA GLN A 123 3.75 16.01 4.55
C GLN A 123 3.36 14.53 4.41
N ASN A 124 2.83 13.95 5.49
CA ASN A 124 2.10 12.70 5.37
C ASN A 124 0.67 13.03 4.94
N ASP A 125 0.19 12.36 3.91
CA ASP A 125 -1.19 12.50 3.43
C ASP A 125 -2.21 12.05 4.50
N ARG A 126 -1.76 11.34 5.55
CA ARG A 126 -2.54 10.77 6.65
C ARG A 126 -1.92 11.06 8.03
N PRO A 127 -1.89 12.33 8.48
CA PRO A 127 -1.20 12.74 9.70
C PRO A 127 -1.72 12.04 10.98
N GLU A 128 -2.97 11.60 11.00
CA GLU A 128 -3.63 10.93 12.12
C GLU A 128 -3.12 9.50 12.38
N VAL A 129 -2.49 8.85 11.40
CA VAL A 129 -1.98 7.47 11.53
C VAL A 129 -0.58 7.43 12.18
N ILE A 130 0.19 8.53 12.12
CA ILE A 130 1.52 8.61 12.77
C ILE A 130 1.41 8.51 14.29
N ALA A 131 0.27 8.88 14.88
CA ALA A 131 0.06 8.82 16.32
C ALA A 131 0.02 7.39 16.91
N ARG A 132 -0.05 6.33 16.08
CA ARG A 132 -0.05 4.92 16.52
C ARG A 132 1.28 4.19 16.33
N ALA A 133 2.34 4.87 15.87
CA ALA A 133 3.66 4.28 15.67
C ALA A 133 4.71 4.97 16.57
N GLN A 134 4.47 4.96 17.88
CA GLN A 134 5.53 5.01 18.90
C GLN A 134 5.26 3.85 19.87
N PRO A 135 6.32 3.19 20.37
CA PRO A 135 6.23 1.90 21.07
C PRO A 135 5.32 1.94 22.30
#